data_AF-A0AAV8FJL4-F1
#
_entry.id   AF-A0AAV8FJL4-F1
#
_cell.length_a   1.000
_cell.length_b   1.000
_cell.length_c   1.000
_cell.angle_alpha   90.00
_cell.angle_beta   90.00
_cell.angle_gamma   90.00
#
_symmetry.space_group_name_H-M   'P 1'
#
loop_
_entity.id
_entity.type
_entity.pdbx_description
1 polymer ?
#
loop_
_entity_poly.entity_id
_entity_poly.type
_entity_poly.pdbx_seq_one_letter_code
_entity_poly.pdbx_strand_id
1 'polypeptide(L)'
;MHSHSSSQGVKEFLAEAQNLTRVHHKNLVSLLGYSMDGDCMALVYEYMQEGTLQDKLRVNGRPLSWKERLRVACESAQGLEYLHKACNPPLIHRDVKTDNILLNTNLEAKIADFGLSRAFNNASSHVSTAVVGTPGYLDPEYYQSYQLSEKSDVFSFGVVLLEIITAKPPIIAGPERVHLAKWVTQKLSKEDIESIVDLRMHGQYDINSVWKVTELALKCTQHSSVQRPTMSVVVAELGDSLDLEISTEGTRNGRTFNMNPHPHNYSRNDNFISDVNQNSVVEMSYMDGMTAPGPAAR
;
A
#
# COMPACT_ATOMS: atom_id res chain seq x y z
N MET A 1 24.19 -13.83 -4.95
CA MET A 1 25.35 -12.96 -5.26
C MET A 1 24.80 -11.72 -5.95
N HIS A 2 24.51 -10.67 -5.18
CA HIS A 2 24.15 -9.37 -5.75
C HIS A 2 25.40 -8.48 -5.81
N SER A 3 25.52 -7.77 -6.92
CA SER A 3 26.71 -7.12 -7.46
C SER A 3 27.29 -5.99 -6.60
N HIS A 4 28.61 -6.02 -6.47
CA HIS A 4 29.58 -4.94 -6.26
C HIS A 4 29.05 -3.53 -5.97
N SER A 5 29.23 -3.09 -4.71
CA SER A 5 29.53 -1.72 -4.24
C SER A 5 29.11 -0.59 -5.18
N SER A 6 27.81 -0.33 -5.28
CA SER A 6 27.33 0.99 -5.69
C SER A 6 27.37 1.89 -4.45
N SER A 7 27.78 3.16 -4.61
CA SER A 7 27.72 4.15 -3.53
C SER A 7 26.30 4.35 -3.00
N GLN A 8 25.29 3.93 -3.78
CA GLN A 8 23.89 3.88 -3.40
C GLN A 8 23.61 2.76 -2.39
N GLY A 9 24.09 1.53 -2.63
CA GLY A 9 23.86 0.40 -1.72
C GLY A 9 24.47 0.60 -0.32
N VAL A 10 25.63 1.27 -0.23
CA VAL A 10 26.23 1.64 1.07
C VAL A 10 25.34 2.64 1.82
N LYS A 11 24.77 3.63 1.11
CA LYS A 11 23.89 4.62 1.72
C LYS A 11 22.59 4.01 2.22
N GLU A 12 21.98 3.13 1.43
CA GLU A 12 20.75 2.42 1.79
C GLU A 12 20.99 1.53 3.02
N PHE A 13 22.08 0.76 3.05
CA PHE A 13 22.47 -0.05 4.21
C PHE A 13 22.61 0.79 5.49
N LEU A 14 23.36 1.90 5.43
CA LEU A 14 23.57 2.76 6.60
C LEU A 14 22.28 3.44 7.04
N ALA A 15 21.46 3.91 6.09
CA ALA A 15 20.17 4.52 6.38
C ALA A 15 19.23 3.53 7.07
N GLU A 16 19.14 2.30 6.55
CA GLU A 16 18.32 1.25 7.11
C GLU A 16 18.77 0.85 8.52
N ALA A 17 20.07 0.62 8.73
CA ALA A 17 20.62 0.31 10.05
C ALA A 17 20.34 1.44 11.06
N GLN A 18 20.49 2.71 10.66
CA GLN A 18 20.20 3.87 11.51
C GLN A 18 18.71 4.03 11.83
N ASN A 19 17.83 3.76 10.87
CA ASN A 19 16.39 3.89 11.09
C ASN A 19 15.88 2.74 11.97
N LEU A 20 16.25 1.49 11.66
CA LEU A 20 15.78 0.29 12.36
C LEU A 20 16.29 0.14 13.80
N THR A 21 17.41 0.78 14.15
CA THR A 21 17.85 0.88 15.55
C THR A 21 17.00 1.84 16.39
N ARG A 22 16.18 2.67 15.76
CA ARG A 22 15.37 3.71 16.42
C ARG A 22 13.87 3.43 16.38
N VAL A 23 13.41 2.60 15.44
CA VAL A 23 11.99 2.26 15.26
C VAL A 23 11.70 0.87 15.81
N HIS A 24 10.71 0.79 16.70
CA HIS A 24 10.27 -0.47 17.29
C HIS A 24 8.75 -0.49 17.37
N HIS A 25 8.14 -1.33 16.54
CA HIS A 25 6.70 -1.48 16.50
C HIS A 25 6.34 -2.89 16.03
N LYS A 26 5.24 -3.45 16.55
CA LYS A 26 4.81 -4.83 16.26
C LYS A 26 4.57 -5.09 14.76
N ASN A 27 4.28 -4.05 13.98
CA ASN A 27 4.02 -4.12 12.53
C ASN A 27 5.17 -3.58 11.68
N LEU A 28 6.38 -3.48 12.23
CA LEU A 28 7.61 -3.22 11.48
C LEU A 28 8.56 -4.41 11.69
N VAL A 29 9.32 -4.79 10.67
CA VAL A 29 10.30 -5.86 10.78
C VAL A 29 11.43 -5.43 11.71
N SER A 30 11.77 -6.31 12.64
CA SER A 30 12.83 -6.06 13.64
C SER A 30 14.20 -6.41 13.07
N LEU A 31 15.13 -5.46 13.15
CA LEU A 31 16.54 -5.72 12.91
C LEU A 31 17.14 -6.41 14.15
N LEU A 32 17.65 -7.62 13.98
CA LEU A 32 18.32 -8.41 15.02
C LEU A 32 19.80 -8.04 15.14
N GLY A 33 20.41 -7.58 14.05
CA GLY A 33 21.80 -7.15 14.03
C GLY A 33 22.27 -6.78 12.64
N TYR A 34 23.53 -6.38 12.55
CA TYR A 34 24.20 -6.08 11.29
C TYR A 34 25.63 -6.62 11.33
N SER A 35 26.20 -6.86 10.16
CA SER A 35 27.60 -7.25 9.98
C SER A 35 28.26 -6.31 8.99
N MET A 36 29.48 -5.89 9.31
CA MET A 36 30.37 -5.18 8.38
C MET A 36 31.74 -5.84 8.48
N ASP A 37 32.11 -6.62 7.46
CA ASP A 37 33.43 -7.25 7.34
C ASP A 37 34.04 -6.88 5.99
N GLY A 38 35.00 -5.95 6.00
CA GLY A 38 35.54 -5.33 4.79
C GLY A 38 34.43 -4.67 3.96
N ASP A 39 34.29 -5.12 2.70
CA ASP A 39 33.26 -4.65 1.76
C ASP A 39 31.94 -5.44 1.87
N CYS A 40 31.86 -6.44 2.76
CA CYS A 40 30.66 -7.23 2.98
C CYS A 40 29.81 -6.62 4.10
N MET A 41 28.68 -6.02 3.70
CA MET A 41 27.67 -5.49 4.60
C MET A 41 26.43 -6.40 4.57
N ALA A 42 25.89 -6.73 5.74
CA ALA A 42 24.68 -7.53 5.85
C ALA A 42 23.80 -7.06 7.01
N LEU A 43 22.48 -7.03 6.80
CA LEU A 43 21.47 -6.78 7.82
C LEU A 43 20.79 -8.11 8.15
N VAL A 44 20.59 -8.37 9.44
CA VAL A 44 19.98 -9.60 9.94
C VAL A 44 18.63 -9.25 10.56
N TYR A 45 17.56 -9.82 10.02
CA TYR A 45 16.19 -9.54 10.45
C TYR A 45 15.55 -10.77 11.09
N GLU A 46 14.43 -10.55 11.77
CA GLU A 46 13.51 -11.64 12.08
C GLU A 46 13.01 -12.31 10.78
N TYR A 47 12.86 -13.63 10.82
CA TYR A 47 12.44 -14.39 9.65
C TYR A 47 10.91 -14.41 9.53
N MET A 48 10.41 -14.05 8.34
CA MET A 48 8.99 -13.96 8.00
C MET A 48 8.59 -15.14 7.12
N GLN A 49 8.06 -16.19 7.74
CA GLN A 49 7.90 -17.54 7.14
C GLN A 49 6.92 -17.58 5.97
N GLU A 50 5.92 -16.71 5.98
CA GLU A 50 4.86 -16.72 4.97
C GLU A 50 5.23 -15.87 3.74
N GLY A 51 6.43 -15.25 3.73
CA GLY A 51 6.95 -14.47 2.62
C GLY A 51 6.29 -13.10 2.51
N THR A 52 6.21 -12.58 1.28
CA THR A 52 5.63 -11.26 1.02
C THR A 52 4.11 -11.33 0.86
N LEU A 53 3.44 -10.20 1.07
CA LEU A 53 2.02 -10.06 0.73
C LEU A 53 1.81 -10.22 -0.78
N GLN A 54 2.75 -9.79 -1.62
CA GLN A 54 2.66 -10.02 -3.06
C GLN A 54 2.58 -11.52 -3.40
N ASP A 55 3.39 -12.34 -2.75
CA ASP A 55 3.37 -13.80 -2.96
C ASP A 55 2.02 -14.39 -2.56
N LYS A 56 1.47 -13.99 -1.40
CA LYS A 56 0.15 -14.44 -0.96
C LYS A 56 -1.00 -13.98 -1.85
N LEU A 57 -0.84 -12.83 -2.51
CA LEU A 57 -1.82 -12.33 -3.45
C LEU A 57 -1.64 -12.96 -4.84
N ARG A 58 -0.46 -13.37 -5.29
CA ARG A 58 -0.25 -13.74 -6.71
C ARG A 58 0.20 -15.17 -6.97
N VAL A 59 0.87 -15.82 -6.01
CA VAL A 59 1.46 -17.15 -6.19
C VAL A 59 0.47 -18.24 -5.79
N ASN A 60 0.66 -19.43 -6.37
CA ASN A 60 -0.12 -20.62 -6.05
C ASN A 60 0.17 -21.07 -4.60
N GLY A 61 -0.81 -20.87 -3.74
CA GLY A 61 -0.85 -21.27 -2.33
C GLY A 61 -2.27 -21.13 -1.81
N ARG A 62 -2.49 -21.23 -0.50
CA ARG A 62 -3.80 -20.90 0.08
C ARG A 62 -4.06 -19.40 -0.08
N PRO A 63 -5.09 -18.97 -0.81
CA PRO A 63 -5.43 -17.54 -0.90
C PRO A 63 -5.84 -17.00 0.47
N LEU A 64 -5.48 -15.75 0.75
CA LEU A 64 -5.98 -15.03 1.92
C LEU A 64 -7.48 -14.78 1.76
N SER A 65 -8.25 -15.07 2.82
CA SER A 65 -9.65 -14.66 2.93
C SER A 65 -9.76 -13.14 3.00
N TRP A 66 -10.96 -12.58 2.80
CA TRP A 66 -11.16 -11.15 2.91
C TRP A 66 -10.84 -10.61 4.32
N LYS A 67 -11.21 -11.33 5.36
CA LYS A 67 -10.86 -10.99 6.75
C LYS A 67 -9.35 -10.97 6.99
N GLU A 68 -8.62 -11.95 6.47
CA GLU A 68 -7.15 -11.99 6.59
C GLU A 68 -6.51 -10.82 5.85
N ARG A 69 -7.02 -10.50 4.65
CA ARG A 69 -6.62 -9.33 3.86
C ARG A 69 -6.83 -8.01 4.61
N LEU A 70 -8.00 -7.82 5.22
CA LEU A 70 -8.32 -6.64 6.04
C LEU A 70 -7.39 -6.52 7.25
N ARG A 71 -7.11 -7.65 7.93
CA ARG A 71 -6.18 -7.67 9.07
C ARG A 71 -4.79 -7.22 8.64
N VAL A 72 -4.26 -7.79 7.55
CA VAL A 72 -2.95 -7.42 6.98
C VAL A 72 -2.91 -5.94 6.59
N ALA A 73 -3.98 -5.42 5.96
CA ALA A 73 -4.10 -4.01 5.61
C ALA A 73 -4.06 -3.12 6.86
N CYS A 74 -4.86 -3.46 7.88
CA CYS A 74 -4.93 -2.69 9.13
C CYS A 74 -3.59 -2.68 9.88
N GLU A 75 -2.96 -3.84 10.01
CA GLU A 75 -1.64 -4.01 10.64
C GLU A 75 -0.55 -3.22 9.89
N SER A 76 -0.55 -3.27 8.56
CA SER A 76 0.37 -2.46 7.74
C SER A 76 0.11 -0.96 7.92
N ALA A 77 -1.16 -0.53 7.91
CA ALA A 77 -1.52 0.85 8.13
C ALA A 77 -1.09 1.37 9.52
N GLN A 78 -1.20 0.53 10.55
CA GLN A 78 -0.70 0.84 11.91
C GLN A 78 0.82 1.04 11.93
N GLY A 79 1.57 0.23 11.17
CA GLY A 79 3.01 0.40 10.99
C GLY A 79 3.36 1.76 10.38
N LEU A 80 2.69 2.15 9.29
CA LEU A 80 2.91 3.46 8.65
C LEU A 80 2.46 4.63 9.54
N GLU A 81 1.33 4.50 10.24
CA GLU A 81 0.89 5.52 11.20
C GLU A 81 1.96 5.76 12.27
N TYR A 82 2.55 4.70 12.81
CA TYR A 82 3.63 4.81 13.79
C TYR A 82 4.84 5.58 13.23
N LEU A 83 5.24 5.32 11.97
CA LEU A 83 6.34 6.04 11.32
C LEU A 83 6.04 7.54 11.16
N HIS A 84 4.82 7.87 10.77
CA HIS A 84 4.42 9.27 10.49
C HIS A 84 4.16 10.09 11.75
N LYS A 85 3.70 9.46 12.84
CA LYS A 85 3.15 10.18 13.99
C LYS A 85 3.89 9.94 15.30
N ALA A 86 4.36 8.73 15.53
CA ALA A 86 4.96 8.34 16.80
C ALA A 86 6.50 8.43 16.80
N CYS A 87 7.13 8.34 15.63
CA CYS A 87 8.58 8.55 15.50
C CYS A 87 8.94 10.02 15.66
N ASN A 88 10.12 10.29 16.25
CA ASN A 88 10.67 11.64 16.37
C ASN A 88 12.15 11.70 15.95
N PRO A 89 12.50 12.43 14.87
CA PRO A 89 11.55 13.00 13.89
C PRO A 89 10.71 11.90 13.20
N PRO A 90 9.52 12.25 12.68
CA PRO A 90 8.75 11.38 11.80
C PRO A 90 9.55 10.85 10.61
N LEU A 91 9.17 9.66 10.15
CA LEU A 91 9.86 8.93 9.09
C LEU A 91 8.88 8.66 7.93
N ILE A 92 9.30 8.94 6.70
CA ILE A 92 8.59 8.57 5.48
C ILE A 92 9.28 7.34 4.88
N HIS A 93 8.52 6.29 4.59
CA HIS A 93 9.03 5.01 4.12
C HIS A 93 9.56 5.07 2.68
N ARG A 94 8.81 5.71 1.78
CA ARG A 94 9.10 5.96 0.34
C ARG A 94 9.06 4.76 -0.60
N ASP A 95 9.07 3.53 -0.08
CA ASP A 95 8.92 2.32 -0.90
C ASP A 95 7.87 1.35 -0.36
N VAL A 96 6.68 1.88 -0.06
CA VAL A 96 5.54 1.06 0.37
C VAL A 96 4.99 0.29 -0.83
N LYS A 97 5.02 -1.04 -0.76
CA LYS A 97 4.51 -1.95 -1.80
C LYS A 97 4.22 -3.33 -1.19
N THR A 98 3.52 -4.18 -1.92
CA THR A 98 3.18 -5.54 -1.45
C THR A 98 4.41 -6.45 -1.27
N ASP A 99 5.52 -6.21 -1.98
CA ASP A 99 6.81 -6.89 -1.74
C ASP A 99 7.44 -6.52 -0.38
N ASN A 100 7.20 -5.31 0.12
CA ASN A 100 7.79 -4.78 1.35
C ASN A 100 6.85 -4.95 2.56
N ILE A 101 5.78 -5.73 2.42
CA ILE A 101 4.91 -6.15 3.52
C ILE A 101 5.08 -7.65 3.68
N LEU A 102 5.71 -8.06 4.78
CA LEU A 102 6.03 -9.45 5.07
C LEU A 102 5.05 -10.05 6.08
N LEU A 103 4.86 -11.37 6.01
CA LEU A 103 3.93 -12.10 6.85
C LEU A 103 4.64 -13.19 7.66
N ASN A 104 4.34 -13.27 8.96
CA ASN A 104 4.81 -14.35 9.83
C ASN A 104 3.86 -15.57 9.75
N THR A 105 4.17 -16.65 10.48
CA THR A 105 3.33 -17.87 10.53
C THR A 105 1.87 -17.65 10.93
N ASN A 106 1.57 -16.57 11.64
CA ASN A 106 0.22 -16.21 12.07
C ASN A 106 -0.49 -15.28 11.07
N LEU A 107 0.14 -15.02 9.92
CA LEU A 107 -0.26 -14.04 8.91
C LEU A 107 -0.34 -12.61 9.45
N GLU A 108 0.48 -12.30 10.46
CA GLU A 108 0.62 -10.95 10.97
C GLU A 108 1.58 -10.17 10.09
N ALA A 109 1.18 -8.94 9.74
CA ALA A 109 1.90 -8.11 8.78
C ALA A 109 2.96 -7.24 9.45
N LYS A 110 4.12 -7.17 8.80
CA LYS A 110 5.22 -6.26 9.15
C LYS A 110 5.79 -5.59 7.92
N ILE A 111 5.97 -4.27 8.00
CA ILE A 111 6.62 -3.49 6.95
C ILE A 111 8.13 -3.69 7.03
N ALA A 112 8.76 -3.92 5.88
CA ALA A 112 10.18 -4.16 5.70
C ALA A 112 10.80 -3.13 4.73
N ASP A 113 12.12 -3.20 4.58
CA ASP A 113 12.92 -2.43 3.62
C ASP A 113 12.87 -0.90 3.83
N PHE A 114 13.65 -0.47 4.82
CA PHE A 114 13.77 0.94 5.19
C PHE A 114 14.97 1.62 4.50
N GLY A 115 15.57 1.00 3.49
CA GLY A 115 16.76 1.51 2.79
C GLY A 115 16.56 2.89 2.16
N LEU A 116 15.33 3.18 1.73
CA LEU A 116 14.98 4.47 1.13
C LEU A 116 14.39 5.48 2.12
N SER A 117 14.08 5.04 3.35
CA SER A 117 13.34 5.81 4.35
C SER A 117 14.05 7.11 4.73
N ARG A 118 13.25 8.15 4.99
CA ARG A 118 13.78 9.49 5.26
C ARG A 118 13.07 10.17 6.42
N ALA A 119 13.84 10.66 7.37
CA ALA A 119 13.33 11.52 8.42
C ALA A 119 12.94 12.89 7.84
N PHE A 120 11.83 13.45 8.30
CA PHE A 120 11.41 14.80 7.92
C PHE A 120 11.16 15.66 9.16
N ASN A 121 11.34 16.97 8.99
CA ASN A 121 11.17 17.93 10.07
C ASN A 121 9.70 18.37 10.13
N ASN A 122 9.08 18.29 11.32
CA ASN A 122 7.71 18.74 11.56
C ASN A 122 7.46 20.23 11.22
N ALA A 123 8.52 21.03 11.11
CA ALA A 123 8.42 22.43 10.72
C ALA A 123 8.14 22.64 9.21
N SER A 124 8.13 21.59 8.39
CA SER A 124 7.92 21.67 6.95
C SER A 124 6.93 20.61 6.50
N SER A 125 6.01 20.97 5.61
CA SER A 125 5.01 20.04 5.06
C SER A 125 5.60 19.03 4.07
N HIS A 126 6.84 19.24 3.62
CA HIS A 126 7.52 18.41 2.64
C HIS A 126 9.05 18.47 2.77
N VAL A 127 9.72 17.54 2.10
CA VAL A 127 11.17 17.48 1.93
C VAL A 127 11.48 17.47 0.44
N SER A 128 12.22 18.46 -0.05
CA SER A 128 12.73 18.45 -1.43
C SER A 128 13.83 17.40 -1.57
N THR A 129 13.65 16.45 -2.48
CA THR A 129 14.61 15.35 -2.69
C THR A 129 14.50 14.75 -4.10
N ALA A 130 15.60 14.14 -4.55
CA ALA A 130 15.58 13.26 -5.72
C ALA A 130 14.48 12.21 -5.59
N VAL A 131 13.81 11.94 -6.70
CA VAL A 131 12.73 10.96 -6.84
C VAL A 131 13.32 9.55 -6.79
N VAL A 132 12.84 8.74 -5.85
CA VAL A 132 13.14 7.30 -5.74
C VAL A 132 11.87 6.57 -5.31
N GLY A 133 11.81 5.27 -5.57
CA GLY A 133 10.68 4.41 -5.25
C GLY A 133 10.33 3.48 -6.42
N THR A 134 9.37 2.59 -6.20
CA THR A 134 8.98 1.60 -7.20
C THR A 134 7.91 2.13 -8.17
N PRO A 135 8.10 2.02 -9.51
CA PRO A 135 7.07 2.38 -10.48
C PRO A 135 5.73 1.67 -10.23
N GLY A 136 4.63 2.41 -10.36
CA GLY A 136 3.28 1.93 -10.03
C GLY A 136 2.85 2.16 -8.58
N TYR A 137 3.79 2.42 -7.66
CA TYR A 137 3.48 2.86 -6.29
C TYR A 137 3.87 4.32 -6.05
N LEU A 138 4.66 4.89 -6.96
CA LEU A 138 5.23 6.22 -6.81
C LEU A 138 4.15 7.32 -6.87
N ASP A 139 4.14 8.18 -5.86
CA ASP A 139 3.28 9.34 -5.78
C ASP A 139 3.51 10.29 -6.97
N PRO A 140 2.48 10.57 -7.78
CA PRO A 140 2.61 11.42 -8.97
C PRO A 140 2.91 12.89 -8.61
N GLU A 141 2.39 13.40 -7.50
CA GLU A 141 2.69 14.78 -7.07
C GLU A 141 4.14 14.90 -6.61
N TYR A 142 4.64 13.93 -5.85
CA TYR A 142 6.06 13.86 -5.48
C TYR A 142 6.95 13.74 -6.71
N TYR A 143 6.60 12.90 -7.68
CA TYR A 143 7.34 12.76 -8.93
C TYR A 143 7.45 14.10 -9.69
N GLN A 144 6.35 14.86 -9.76
CA GLN A 144 6.29 16.13 -10.50
C GLN A 144 6.98 17.28 -9.76
N SER A 145 6.76 17.38 -8.44
CA SER A 145 7.18 18.52 -7.64
C SER A 145 8.55 18.34 -6.96
N TYR A 146 9.07 17.11 -6.91
CA TYR A 146 10.21 16.72 -6.08
C TYR A 146 10.00 16.95 -4.57
N GLN A 147 8.76 17.18 -4.15
CA GLN A 147 8.37 17.43 -2.76
C GLN A 147 7.82 16.14 -2.14
N LEU A 148 8.62 15.51 -1.29
CA LEU A 148 8.22 14.31 -0.56
C LEU A 148 7.45 14.68 0.71
N SER A 149 6.35 13.99 1.00
CA SER A 149 5.60 14.13 2.25
C SER A 149 5.11 12.77 2.76
N GLU A 150 4.54 12.71 3.97
CA GLU A 150 3.88 11.48 4.46
C GLU A 150 2.75 11.01 3.52
N LYS A 151 2.17 11.94 2.74
CA LYS A 151 1.10 11.64 1.78
C LYS A 151 1.60 10.85 0.57
N SER A 152 2.90 10.80 0.35
CA SER A 152 3.51 9.92 -0.64
C SER A 152 3.38 8.45 -0.23
N ASP A 153 3.63 8.13 1.04
CA ASP A 153 3.38 6.78 1.57
C ASP A 153 1.88 6.43 1.55
N VAL A 154 1.00 7.41 1.82
CA VAL A 154 -0.46 7.21 1.73
C VAL A 154 -0.87 6.82 0.31
N PHE A 155 -0.32 7.47 -0.72
CA PHE A 155 -0.60 7.11 -2.11
C PHE A 155 -0.18 5.67 -2.42
N SER A 156 1.07 5.34 -2.09
CA SER A 156 1.62 4.00 -2.28
C SER A 156 0.80 2.93 -1.53
N PHE A 157 0.36 3.23 -0.31
CA PHE A 157 -0.50 2.35 0.47
C PHE A 157 -1.90 2.21 -0.14
N GLY A 158 -2.45 3.27 -0.75
CA GLY A 158 -3.67 3.20 -1.54
C GLY A 158 -3.57 2.19 -2.68
N VAL A 159 -2.43 2.15 -3.37
CA VAL A 159 -2.16 1.12 -4.40
C VAL A 159 -2.12 -0.28 -3.77
N VAL A 160 -1.46 -0.45 -2.63
CA VAL A 160 -1.46 -1.74 -1.88
C VAL A 160 -2.89 -2.19 -1.55
N LEU A 161 -3.77 -1.29 -1.10
CA LEU A 161 -5.17 -1.64 -0.83
C LEU A 161 -5.90 -2.13 -2.09
N LEU A 162 -5.67 -1.48 -3.24
CA LEU A 162 -6.24 -1.94 -4.51
C LEU A 162 -5.70 -3.31 -4.91
N GLU A 163 -4.42 -3.60 -4.68
CA GLU A 163 -3.87 -4.94 -4.90
C GLU A 163 -4.49 -5.97 -3.96
N ILE A 164 -4.72 -5.61 -2.70
CA ILE A 164 -5.40 -6.48 -1.72
C ILE A 164 -6.81 -6.84 -2.20
N ILE A 165 -7.56 -5.89 -2.75
CA ILE A 165 -8.92 -6.14 -3.26
C ILE A 165 -8.89 -6.99 -4.54
N THR A 166 -8.03 -6.61 -5.49
CA THR A 166 -8.11 -7.10 -6.87
C THR A 166 -7.17 -8.27 -7.17
N ALA A 167 -6.14 -8.43 -6.34
CA ALA A 167 -4.95 -9.25 -6.59
C ALA A 167 -4.29 -9.02 -7.96
N LYS A 168 -4.46 -7.83 -8.54
CA LYS A 168 -3.83 -7.41 -9.79
C LYS A 168 -2.54 -6.63 -9.49
N PRO A 169 -1.58 -6.63 -10.42
CA PRO A 169 -0.39 -5.79 -10.29
C PRO A 169 -0.72 -4.29 -10.33
N PRO A 170 0.15 -3.44 -9.75
CA PRO A 170 -0.04 -1.98 -9.74
C PRO A 170 -0.06 -1.37 -11.15
N ILE A 171 0.58 -2.06 -12.10
CA ILE A 171 0.54 -1.76 -13.53
C ILE A 171 0.01 -2.99 -14.26
N ILE A 172 -1.17 -2.86 -14.86
CA ILE A 172 -1.80 -3.94 -15.62
C ILE A 172 -1.23 -3.92 -17.04
N ALA A 173 -0.64 -5.04 -17.44
CA ALA A 173 -0.12 -5.23 -18.79
C ALA A 173 -1.28 -5.43 -19.80
N GLY A 174 -1.10 -4.88 -20.99
CA GLY A 174 -2.02 -4.93 -22.10
C GLY A 174 -1.43 -4.22 -23.33
N PRO A 175 -2.23 -3.95 -24.38
CA PRO A 175 -1.78 -3.12 -25.50
C PRO A 175 -1.27 -1.74 -25.04
N GLU A 176 -1.91 -1.21 -23.99
CA GLU A 176 -1.42 -0.08 -23.21
C GLU A 176 -1.26 -0.52 -21.75
N ARG A 177 -0.21 -0.03 -21.09
CA ARG A 177 -0.02 -0.21 -19.64
C ARG A 177 -1.00 0.70 -18.91
N VAL A 178 -1.78 0.14 -17.99
CA VAL A 178 -2.79 0.88 -17.23
C VAL A 178 -2.49 0.78 -15.74
N HIS A 179 -2.40 1.93 -15.07
CA HIS A 179 -2.25 1.98 -13.61
C HIS A 179 -3.50 1.39 -12.93
N LEU A 180 -3.31 0.62 -11.86
CA LEU A 180 -4.37 -0.14 -11.20
C LEU A 180 -5.53 0.76 -10.73
N ALA A 181 -5.24 1.91 -10.13
CA ALA A 181 -6.28 2.88 -9.74
C ALA A 181 -7.15 3.32 -10.93
N LYS A 182 -6.54 3.56 -12.10
CA LYS A 182 -7.28 3.90 -13.34
C LYS A 182 -8.20 2.78 -13.74
N TRP A 183 -7.68 1.55 -13.75
CA TRP A 183 -8.40 0.37 -14.16
C TRP A 183 -9.62 0.12 -13.25
N VAL A 184 -9.43 0.27 -11.93
CA VAL A 184 -10.52 0.13 -10.95
C VAL A 184 -11.61 1.18 -11.18
N THR A 185 -11.26 2.46 -11.30
CA THR A 185 -12.25 3.52 -11.60
C THR A 185 -13.01 3.23 -12.91
N GLN A 186 -12.29 2.84 -13.97
CA GLN A 186 -12.91 2.51 -15.25
C GLN A 186 -13.85 1.30 -15.16
N LYS A 187 -13.48 0.28 -14.39
CA LYS A 187 -14.35 -0.88 -14.15
C LYS A 187 -15.61 -0.51 -13.41
N LEU A 188 -15.51 0.21 -12.29
CA LEU A 188 -16.65 0.62 -11.47
C LEU A 188 -17.61 1.61 -12.18
N SER A 189 -17.12 2.34 -13.19
CA SER A 189 -18.02 3.16 -14.02
C SER A 189 -18.96 2.36 -14.92
N LYS A 190 -18.65 1.09 -15.18
CA LYS A 190 -19.35 0.22 -16.14
C LYS A 190 -20.00 -0.99 -15.49
N GLU A 191 -19.42 -1.48 -14.41
CA GLU A 191 -19.74 -2.74 -13.75
C GLU A 191 -19.81 -2.51 -12.23
N ASP A 192 -20.37 -3.49 -11.51
CA ASP A 192 -20.48 -3.44 -10.05
C ASP A 192 -19.15 -3.83 -9.36
N ILE A 193 -19.07 -3.64 -8.04
CA ILE A 193 -17.88 -3.91 -7.21
C ILE A 193 -17.35 -5.33 -7.39
N GLU A 194 -18.21 -6.31 -7.57
CA GLU A 194 -17.83 -7.71 -7.78
C GLU A 194 -16.91 -7.89 -8.99
N SER A 195 -16.95 -6.98 -9.96
CA SER A 195 -16.10 -7.03 -11.16
C SER A 195 -14.61 -6.78 -10.90
N ILE A 196 -14.27 -6.14 -9.78
CA ILE A 196 -12.88 -5.84 -9.41
C ILE A 196 -12.33 -6.81 -8.36
N VAL A 197 -13.20 -7.51 -7.65
CA VAL A 197 -12.82 -8.37 -6.52
C VAL A 197 -12.10 -9.62 -7.02
N ASP A 198 -11.03 -10.02 -6.30
CA ASP A 198 -10.32 -11.26 -6.57
C ASP A 198 -11.25 -12.48 -6.43
N LEU A 199 -11.45 -13.20 -7.53
CA LEU A 199 -12.30 -14.39 -7.61
C LEU A 199 -11.90 -15.50 -6.63
N ARG A 200 -10.63 -15.55 -6.19
CA ARG A 200 -10.16 -16.53 -5.20
C ARG A 200 -10.67 -16.27 -3.78
N MET A 201 -11.37 -15.16 -3.55
CA MET A 201 -12.13 -14.94 -2.32
C MET A 201 -13.48 -15.68 -2.31
N HIS A 202 -13.90 -16.29 -3.44
CA HIS A 202 -15.08 -17.16 -3.55
C HIS A 202 -16.40 -16.54 -3.01
N GLY A 203 -16.55 -15.21 -3.11
CA GLY A 203 -17.73 -14.51 -2.58
C GLY A 203 -17.83 -14.47 -1.05
N GLN A 204 -16.78 -14.87 -0.33
CA GLN A 204 -16.75 -14.90 1.15
C GLN A 204 -16.28 -13.55 1.70
N TYR A 205 -17.10 -12.52 1.51
CA TYR A 205 -16.89 -11.17 2.02
C TYR A 205 -18.23 -10.46 2.24
N ASP A 206 -18.24 -9.41 3.06
CA ASP A 206 -19.29 -8.41 3.06
C ASP A 206 -19.04 -7.36 1.97
N ILE A 207 -20.04 -7.16 1.10
CA ILE A 207 -19.93 -6.25 -0.04
C ILE A 207 -19.74 -4.78 0.38
N ASN A 208 -20.30 -4.37 1.53
CA ASN A 208 -20.13 -3.01 2.04
C ASN A 208 -18.72 -2.81 2.60
N SER A 209 -18.15 -3.85 3.22
CA SER A 209 -16.75 -3.85 3.65
C SER A 209 -15.80 -3.66 2.45
N VAL A 210 -16.00 -4.42 1.37
CA VAL A 210 -15.21 -4.27 0.14
C VAL A 210 -15.39 -2.88 -0.49
N TRP A 211 -16.62 -2.36 -0.53
CA TRP A 211 -16.90 -1.04 -1.07
C TRP A 211 -16.18 0.07 -0.28
N LYS A 212 -16.28 0.05 1.05
CA LYS A 212 -15.60 1.01 1.93
C LYS A 212 -14.09 1.03 1.72
N VAL A 213 -13.46 -0.15 1.67
CA VAL A 213 -12.00 -0.22 1.46
C VAL A 213 -11.62 0.24 0.05
N THR A 214 -12.47 -0.01 -0.95
CA THR A 214 -12.25 0.46 -2.32
C THR A 214 -12.31 1.99 -2.39
N GLU A 215 -13.30 2.63 -1.75
CA GLU A 215 -13.41 4.09 -1.66
C GLU A 215 -12.20 4.70 -0.95
N LEU A 216 -11.81 4.12 0.19
CA LEU A 216 -10.63 4.55 0.93
C LEU A 216 -9.36 4.44 0.08
N ALA A 217 -9.17 3.34 -0.63
CA ALA A 217 -8.04 3.13 -1.52
C ALA A 217 -7.99 4.18 -2.63
N LEU A 218 -9.11 4.45 -3.30
CA LEU A 218 -9.21 5.48 -4.34
C LEU A 218 -8.98 6.90 -3.81
N LYS A 219 -9.40 7.18 -2.57
CA LYS A 219 -9.12 8.44 -1.87
C LYS A 219 -7.63 8.59 -1.53
N CYS A 220 -6.97 7.49 -1.14
CA CYS A 220 -5.53 7.47 -0.92
C CYS A 220 -4.74 7.71 -2.22
N THR A 221 -5.25 7.23 -3.37
CA THR A 221 -4.60 7.39 -4.68
C THR A 221 -4.99 8.67 -5.42
N GLN A 222 -5.54 9.68 -4.75
CA GLN A 222 -5.82 10.98 -5.39
C GLN A 222 -4.53 11.66 -5.86
N HIS A 223 -4.59 12.36 -6.99
CA HIS A 223 -3.41 13.05 -7.53
C HIS A 223 -2.89 14.09 -6.54
N SER A 224 -3.79 14.88 -5.94
CA SER A 224 -3.41 15.90 -4.96
C SER A 224 -3.34 15.34 -3.54
N SER A 225 -2.19 15.49 -2.90
CA SER A 225 -1.85 15.05 -1.55
C SER A 225 -2.75 15.66 -0.46
N VAL A 226 -3.31 16.84 -0.69
CA VAL A 226 -4.25 17.49 0.26
C VAL A 226 -5.59 16.76 0.33
N GLN A 227 -5.98 16.04 -0.73
CA GLN A 227 -7.21 15.25 -0.78
C GLN A 227 -7.03 13.86 -0.16
N ARG A 228 -5.78 13.40 -0.02
CA ARG A 228 -5.46 12.11 0.58
C ARG A 228 -5.65 12.17 2.10
N PRO A 229 -6.20 11.11 2.72
CA PRO A 229 -6.29 11.02 4.18
C PRO A 229 -4.91 10.94 4.83
N THR A 230 -4.85 11.03 6.16
CA THR A 230 -3.66 10.64 6.91
C THR A 230 -3.72 9.15 7.22
N MET A 231 -2.57 8.52 7.54
CA MET A 231 -2.58 7.11 7.94
C MET A 231 -3.43 6.83 9.18
N SER A 232 -3.60 7.80 10.11
CA SER A 232 -4.54 7.65 11.24
C SER A 232 -5.99 7.46 10.78
N VAL A 233 -6.41 8.20 9.75
CA VAL A 233 -7.77 8.04 9.17
C VAL A 233 -7.87 6.70 8.46
N VAL A 234 -6.84 6.31 7.71
CA VAL A 234 -6.78 5.01 7.03
C VAL A 234 -6.89 3.85 8.03
N VAL A 235 -6.17 3.89 9.16
CA VAL A 235 -6.26 2.88 10.23
C VAL A 235 -7.67 2.79 10.80
N ALA A 236 -8.31 3.93 11.07
CA ALA A 236 -9.68 3.96 11.60
C ALA A 236 -10.69 3.34 10.62
N GLU A 237 -10.68 3.77 9.35
CA GLU A 237 -11.62 3.27 8.34
C GLU A 237 -11.42 1.78 8.00
N LEU A 238 -10.16 1.29 8.03
CA LEU A 238 -9.87 -0.15 7.91
C LEU A 238 -10.35 -0.94 9.13
N GLY A 239 -10.22 -0.38 10.33
CA GLY A 239 -10.75 -0.97 11.56
C GLY A 239 -12.26 -1.16 11.49
N ASP A 240 -13.00 -0.12 11.09
CA ASP A 240 -14.45 -0.18 10.90
C ASP A 240 -14.86 -1.25 9.87
N SER A 241 -14.07 -1.38 8.79
CA SER A 241 -14.33 -2.37 7.73
C SER A 241 -14.07 -3.81 8.19
N LEU A 242 -13.10 -4.01 9.09
CA LEU A 242 -12.81 -5.29 9.73
C LEU A 242 -13.88 -5.67 10.76
N ASP A 243 -14.35 -4.73 11.55
CA ASP A 243 -15.43 -4.95 12.53
C ASP A 243 -16.75 -5.36 11.86
N LEU A 244 -17.04 -4.79 10.67
CA LEU A 244 -18.16 -5.23 9.84
C LEU A 244 -18.05 -6.70 9.43
N GLU A 245 -16.86 -7.13 8.99
CA GLU A 245 -16.64 -8.52 8.55
C GLU A 245 -16.70 -9.51 9.72
N ILE A 246 -16.19 -9.13 10.91
CA ILE A 246 -16.30 -9.95 12.12
C ILE A 246 -17.76 -10.11 12.55
N SER A 247 -18.55 -9.04 12.43
CA SER A 247 -19.97 -9.04 12.81
C SER A 247 -20.85 -9.91 11.89
N THR A 248 -20.54 -9.96 10.59
CA THR A 248 -21.27 -10.79 9.62
C THR A 248 -20.97 -12.28 9.77
N GLU A 249 -19.73 -12.66 10.12
CA GLU A 249 -19.36 -14.05 10.45
C GLU A 249 -20.16 -14.59 11.64
N GLY A 250 -20.31 -13.80 12.71
CA GLY A 250 -21.11 -14.18 13.88
C GLY A 250 -22.59 -14.46 13.55
N THR A 251 -23.13 -13.76 12.55
CA THR A 251 -24.52 -13.94 12.10
C THR A 251 -24.68 -15.13 11.14
N ARG A 252 -23.68 -15.40 10.28
CA ARG A 252 -23.68 -16.54 9.34
C ARG A 252 -23.56 -17.89 10.09
N ASN A 253 -22.77 -17.94 11.16
CA ASN A 253 -22.61 -19.16 11.97
C ASN A 253 -23.83 -19.51 12.84
N GLY A 254 -24.80 -18.60 12.98
CA GLY A 254 -26.04 -18.80 13.75
C GLY A 254 -27.28 -19.19 12.93
N ARG A 255 -27.19 -19.25 11.59
CA ARG A 255 -28.33 -19.56 10.72
C ARG A 255 -28.07 -20.82 9.89
N THR A 256 -28.67 -21.94 10.29
CA THR A 256 -28.91 -23.08 9.40
C THR A 256 -29.70 -22.63 8.18
N PHE A 257 -29.18 -22.97 6.99
CA PHE A 257 -29.65 -22.60 5.66
C PHE A 257 -31.16 -22.45 5.49
N ASN A 258 -31.60 -21.28 5.02
CA ASN A 258 -32.71 -21.18 4.09
C ASN A 258 -32.54 -19.91 3.25
N MET A 259 -32.03 -20.06 2.03
CA MET A 259 -31.85 -18.95 1.09
C MET A 259 -33.12 -18.81 0.24
N ASN A 260 -33.77 -17.66 0.34
CA ASN A 260 -34.64 -17.13 -0.70
C ASN A 260 -34.01 -15.80 -1.16
N PRO A 261 -33.75 -15.60 -2.46
CA PRO A 261 -33.09 -14.39 -2.93
C PRO A 261 -34.12 -13.24 -2.95
N HIS A 262 -33.82 -12.15 -2.25
CA HIS A 262 -34.48 -10.86 -2.46
C HIS A 262 -33.50 -9.86 -3.07
N PRO A 263 -33.94 -9.07 -4.07
CA PRO A 263 -33.06 -8.16 -4.79
C PRO A 263 -32.77 -6.93 -3.91
N HIS A 264 -31.49 -6.62 -3.73
CA HIS A 264 -31.06 -5.40 -3.06
C HIS A 264 -30.90 -4.28 -4.09
N ASN A 265 -31.83 -3.33 -4.06
CA ASN A 265 -31.69 -2.04 -4.74
C ASN A 265 -30.80 -1.13 -3.91
N TYR A 266 -29.61 -0.79 -4.42
CA TYR A 266 -28.90 0.42 -4.01
C TYR A 266 -29.06 1.49 -5.07
N SER A 267 -29.51 2.66 -4.62
CA SER A 267 -29.53 3.87 -5.44
C SER A 267 -28.09 4.30 -5.66
N ARG A 268 -27.66 4.21 -6.91
CA ARG A 268 -26.39 4.73 -7.42
C ARG A 268 -26.19 6.16 -6.89
N ASN A 269 -25.21 6.37 -6.03
CA ASN A 269 -24.86 7.72 -5.59
C ASN A 269 -23.97 8.33 -6.68
N ASP A 270 -24.61 8.84 -7.75
CA ASP A 270 -23.97 9.34 -8.98
C ASP A 270 -23.01 10.55 -8.76
N ASN A 271 -22.90 11.06 -7.53
CA ASN A 271 -22.10 12.25 -7.21
C ASN A 271 -20.60 11.98 -6.97
N PHE A 272 -20.14 10.72 -6.90
CA PHE A 272 -18.72 10.43 -6.61
C PHE A 272 -17.88 10.10 -7.84
N ILE A 273 -18.51 9.58 -8.91
CA ILE A 273 -17.81 9.25 -10.17
C ILE A 273 -17.46 10.53 -10.95
N SER A 274 -18.19 11.64 -10.73
CA SER A 274 -17.95 12.92 -11.42
C SER A 274 -16.67 13.65 -10.98
N ASP A 275 -16.14 13.36 -9.79
CA ASP A 275 -14.97 14.05 -9.24
C ASP A 275 -13.64 13.29 -9.46
N VAL A 276 -13.68 12.08 -10.02
CA VAL A 276 -12.48 11.40 -10.50
C VAL A 276 -12.11 12.00 -11.87
N ASN A 277 -11.49 13.18 -11.83
CA ASN A 277 -11.10 13.95 -13.00
C ASN A 277 -10.34 13.05 -13.99
N GLN A 278 -10.93 12.79 -15.17
CA GLN A 278 -10.35 11.93 -16.22
C GLN A 278 -8.98 12.42 -16.72
N ASN A 279 -8.58 13.65 -16.37
CA ASN A 279 -7.30 14.25 -16.73
C ASN A 279 -6.11 13.86 -15.84
N SER A 280 -6.31 13.38 -14.60
CA SER A 280 -5.17 13.09 -13.70
C SER A 280 -4.47 11.76 -13.99
N VAL A 281 -5.12 10.86 -14.74
CA VAL A 281 -4.60 9.50 -14.99
C VAL A 281 -4.06 9.29 -16.40
N VAL A 282 -4.04 10.36 -17.21
CA VAL A 282 -3.40 10.36 -18.53
C VAL A 282 -1.88 10.60 -18.40
N GLU A 283 -1.42 11.24 -17.32
CA GLU A 283 0.02 11.53 -17.12
C GLU A 283 0.83 10.31 -16.66
N MET A 284 0.24 9.33 -15.97
CA MET A 284 0.98 8.13 -15.55
C MET A 284 1.37 7.19 -16.69
N SER A 285 0.66 7.20 -17.82
CA SER A 285 1.08 6.47 -19.02
C SER A 285 2.33 7.07 -19.70
N TYR A 286 2.68 8.33 -19.38
CA TYR A 286 3.89 8.99 -19.89
C TYR A 286 5.15 8.75 -19.04
N MET A 287 5.03 8.06 -17.90
CA MET A 287 6.13 7.84 -16.95
C MET A 287 7.18 6.82 -17.43
N ASP A 288 6.92 6.10 -18.54
CA ASP A 288 7.82 5.06 -19.08
C ASP A 288 8.83 5.58 -20.13
N GLY A 289 8.82 6.89 -20.44
CA GLY A 289 9.62 7.47 -21.53
C GLY A 289 10.67 8.52 -21.15
N MET A 290 10.78 8.93 -19.89
CA MET A 290 11.66 10.04 -19.51
C MET A 290 12.52 9.71 -18.29
N THR A 291 13.83 9.66 -18.49
CA THR A 291 14.81 9.80 -17.42
C THR A 291 14.58 11.13 -16.70
N ALA A 292 14.47 11.11 -15.38
CA ALA A 292 14.29 12.31 -14.57
C ALA A 292 15.37 13.37 -14.93
N PRO A 293 14.99 14.63 -15.21
CA PRO A 293 15.99 15.68 -15.36
C PRO A 293 16.72 15.84 -14.02
N GLY A 294 18.05 15.80 -14.06
CA GLY A 294 18.88 16.00 -12.89
C GLY A 294 18.60 17.38 -12.25
N PRO A 295 18.84 17.52 -10.93
CA PRO A 295 18.58 18.78 -10.25
C PRO A 295 19.36 19.91 -10.93
N ALA A 296 18.67 21.00 -11.27
CA ALA A 296 19.29 22.21 -11.75
C ALA A 296 20.33 22.67 -10.71
N ALA A 297 21.57 22.82 -11.15
CA ALA A 297 22.65 23.26 -10.30
C ALA A 297 22.49 24.76 -9.97
N ARG A 298 22.60 25.04 -8.66
CA ARG A 298 22.78 26.34 -7.97
C ARG A 298 21.52 27.09 -7.57
#